data_AF-A0A0W8D658-F1
#
_entry.id   AF-A0A0W8D658-F1
#
_cell.length_a   1.000
_cell.length_b   1.000
_cell.length_c   1.000
_cell.angle_alpha   90.00
_cell.angle_beta   90.00
_cell.angle_gamma   90.00
#
_symmetry.space_group_name_H-M   'P 1'
#
loop_
_entity.id
_entity.type
_entity.pdbx_description
1 polymer ?
#
loop_
_entity_poly.entity_id
_entity_poly.type
_entity_poly.pdbx_seq_one_letter_code
_entity_poly.pdbx_strand_id
1 'polypeptide(L)'
;MRAQNMASATTAAEVQAFAVFFLLRVGGGSNEGCSESADAYARAQQNVMLTATNTVALQDQAQINHVYGDDDYGYLEGVKKDHIKWPSHPTFEKEGTHGYDSYGECGVPSATRFHMPDNGNGVYWYSFDTGLAHHAVVSSEHEFARGSPLYNWLVNDLKSVDRSKTPWVFLYIHRPLYCSVAYSGDYYRSLLFRDELEQELADYHVDIVFAGHYHSYERTCPVFGDRCIESPSGKAMAPVHLMVGSGGYQVDDAGFYRSRWREQGFLEHGYGRVHIYNSTHLHFEFVSNAERRVKDEAWIVSTHDWPSKRERYPPGYFPPQEIAGFGAAVMLASLATYAVLVPAIRRARNTKYTPVQPIQFSK
;
A
#
# COMPACT_ATOMS: atom_id res chain seq x y z
N MET A 1 -44.03 -49.68 -2.51
CA MET A 1 -42.67 -50.02 -2.99
C MET A 1 -41.98 -48.72 -3.38
N ARG A 2 -40.83 -48.43 -2.76
CA ARG A 2 -40.10 -47.15 -2.85
C ARG A 2 -39.59 -46.91 -4.28
N ALA A 3 -39.86 -45.72 -4.81
CA ALA A 3 -39.11 -45.16 -5.93
C ALA A 3 -37.69 -44.83 -5.45
N GLN A 4 -36.69 -45.29 -6.19
CA GLN A 4 -35.28 -45.00 -5.96
C GLN A 4 -34.97 -43.58 -6.45
N ASN A 5 -34.59 -42.70 -5.52
CA ASN A 5 -33.92 -41.45 -5.84
C ASN A 5 -32.47 -41.76 -6.25
N MET A 6 -32.13 -41.57 -7.51
CA MET A 6 -30.76 -41.27 -7.91
C MET A 6 -30.55 -39.77 -7.69
N ALA A 7 -30.09 -39.40 -6.50
CA ALA A 7 -29.50 -38.10 -6.26
C ALA A 7 -28.09 -38.12 -6.87
N SER A 8 -27.91 -37.34 -7.95
CA SER A 8 -26.62 -36.99 -8.53
C SER A 8 -25.73 -36.38 -7.45
N ALA A 9 -24.58 -37.00 -7.18
CA ALA A 9 -23.55 -36.46 -6.30
C ALA A 9 -22.89 -35.25 -6.99
N THR A 10 -23.41 -34.04 -6.75
CA THR A 10 -22.61 -32.82 -6.88
C THR A 10 -21.69 -32.73 -5.68
N THR A 11 -20.41 -33.05 -5.89
CA THR A 11 -19.34 -32.73 -4.96
C THR A 11 -19.33 -31.22 -4.73
N ALA A 12 -19.69 -30.78 -3.52
CA ALA A 12 -19.53 -29.40 -3.11
C ALA A 12 -18.03 -29.06 -3.16
N ALA A 13 -17.63 -28.09 -3.98
CA ALA A 13 -16.30 -27.52 -3.91
C ALA A 13 -16.16 -26.85 -2.53
N GLU A 14 -15.14 -27.24 -1.76
CA GLU A 14 -14.82 -26.58 -0.49
C GLU A 14 -14.45 -25.13 -0.78
N VAL A 15 -15.33 -24.19 -0.40
CA VAL A 15 -15.02 -22.77 -0.43
C VAL A 15 -13.90 -22.53 0.57
N GLN A 16 -12.79 -21.97 0.10
CA GLN A 16 -11.68 -21.62 0.96
C GLN A 16 -11.91 -20.23 1.53
N ALA A 17 -12.10 -20.15 2.84
CA ALA A 17 -12.37 -18.91 3.55
C ALA A 17 -11.19 -18.53 4.45
N PHE A 18 -10.72 -17.29 4.33
CA PHE A 18 -9.67 -16.74 5.18
C PHE A 18 -10.07 -15.37 5.71
N ALA A 19 -9.73 -15.10 6.96
CA ALA A 19 -9.88 -13.77 7.54
C ALA A 19 -8.57 -12.99 7.38
N VAL A 20 -8.66 -11.75 6.93
CA VAL A 20 -7.51 -10.84 6.78
C VAL A 20 -7.52 -9.85 7.93
N PHE A 21 -6.44 -9.85 8.70
CA PHE A 21 -6.18 -8.88 9.77
C PHE A 21 -4.81 -8.27 9.56
N PHE A 22 -4.75 -6.94 9.53
CA PHE A 22 -3.53 -6.22 9.83
C PHE A 22 -3.60 -5.85 11.31
N LEU A 23 -2.84 -6.59 12.12
CA LEU A 23 -2.64 -6.23 13.52
C LEU A 23 -1.62 -5.09 13.55
N LEU A 24 -2.07 -3.95 14.05
CA LEU A 24 -1.25 -2.76 14.22
C LEU A 24 -1.11 -2.43 15.70
N ARG A 25 0.16 -2.16 16.05
CA ARG A 25 0.65 -1.40 17.20
C ARG A 25 0.13 -1.83 18.58
N VAL A 26 1.06 -2.30 19.39
CA VAL A 26 1.12 -1.89 20.79
C VAL A 26 2.43 -1.10 20.85
N GLY A 27 2.40 0.21 21.05
CA GLY A 27 3.60 1.05 21.20
C GLY A 27 3.67 1.66 22.58
N GLY A 28 4.78 1.45 23.29
CA GLY A 28 5.02 1.94 24.65
C GLY A 28 6.45 1.66 25.10
N GLY A 29 7.43 2.20 24.38
CA GLY A 29 8.86 2.13 24.71
C GLY A 29 9.49 3.54 24.74
N SER A 30 10.45 3.75 25.64
CA SER A 30 11.27 4.96 25.73
C SER A 30 12.39 4.96 24.68
N ASN A 31 12.86 6.16 24.29
CA ASN A 31 13.93 6.45 23.30
C ASN A 31 15.33 5.85 23.58
N GLU A 32 15.43 4.72 24.25
CA GLU A 32 16.70 4.03 24.53
C GLU A 32 16.86 2.90 23.51
N GLY A 33 18.07 2.73 22.96
CA GLY A 33 18.34 1.86 21.81
C GLY A 33 17.90 0.39 21.96
N CYS A 34 17.98 -0.38 20.86
CA CYS A 34 17.26 -1.63 20.61
C CYS A 34 17.46 -2.84 21.56
N SER A 35 17.73 -2.67 22.86
CA SER A 35 18.14 -3.75 23.75
C SER A 35 17.47 -3.87 25.13
N GLU A 36 16.51 -3.03 25.56
CA GLU A 36 16.06 -3.08 26.98
C GLU A 36 14.55 -3.14 27.31
N SER A 37 13.60 -3.14 26.35
CA SER A 37 12.14 -3.11 26.68
C SER A 37 11.31 -4.38 26.38
N ALA A 38 11.93 -5.49 25.96
CA ALA A 38 11.23 -6.63 25.33
C ALA A 38 10.33 -7.49 26.24
N ASP A 39 10.55 -7.53 27.56
CA ASP A 39 9.97 -8.56 28.45
C ASP A 39 8.65 -8.16 29.15
N ALA A 40 8.46 -6.88 29.47
CA ALA A 40 7.24 -6.42 30.12
C ALA A 40 6.05 -6.34 29.14
N TYR A 41 6.35 -6.16 27.86
CA TYR A 41 5.41 -5.96 26.76
C TYR A 41 4.79 -7.27 26.23
N ALA A 42 5.57 -8.34 26.30
CA ALA A 42 5.24 -9.71 25.89
C ALA A 42 3.88 -10.24 26.40
N ARG A 43 3.48 -9.82 27.61
CA ARG A 43 2.30 -10.35 28.30
C ARG A 43 0.98 -9.72 27.85
N ALA A 44 0.99 -8.49 27.34
CA ALA A 44 -0.22 -7.81 26.87
C ALA A 44 -0.68 -8.36 25.49
N GLN A 45 0.27 -8.66 24.61
CA GLN A 45 0.03 -9.19 23.26
C GLN A 45 -0.63 -10.59 23.27
N GLN A 46 -0.24 -11.44 24.22
CA GLN A 46 -0.78 -12.81 24.34
C GLN A 46 -2.30 -12.80 24.58
N ASN A 47 -2.83 -11.81 25.31
CA ASN A 47 -4.26 -11.70 25.59
C ASN A 47 -5.06 -11.16 24.41
N VAL A 48 -4.54 -10.20 23.63
CA VAL A 48 -5.24 -9.66 22.45
C VAL A 48 -5.26 -10.68 21.31
N MET A 49 -4.12 -11.34 21.05
CA MET A 49 -3.99 -12.42 20.06
C MET A 49 -4.91 -13.60 20.40
N LEU A 50 -4.90 -14.12 21.63
CA LEU A 50 -5.82 -15.20 22.01
C LEU A 50 -7.29 -14.80 21.88
N THR A 51 -7.64 -13.54 22.13
CA THR A 51 -9.04 -13.10 22.08
C THR A 51 -9.52 -12.93 20.63
N ALA A 52 -8.71 -12.35 19.74
CA ALA A 52 -9.04 -12.24 18.32
C ALA A 52 -9.09 -13.61 17.62
N THR A 53 -8.09 -14.47 17.89
CA THR A 53 -8.03 -15.83 17.33
C THR A 53 -9.16 -16.71 17.86
N ASN A 54 -9.49 -16.67 19.15
CA ASN A 54 -10.62 -17.46 19.68
C ASN A 54 -11.98 -16.96 19.20
N THR A 55 -12.17 -15.66 18.98
CA THR A 55 -13.47 -15.14 18.52
C THR A 55 -13.77 -15.53 17.07
N VAL A 56 -12.75 -15.57 16.21
CA VAL A 56 -12.88 -15.92 14.79
C VAL A 56 -12.83 -17.43 14.56
N ALA A 57 -11.94 -18.17 15.25
CA ALA A 57 -11.82 -19.62 15.12
C ALA A 57 -13.04 -20.39 15.67
N LEU A 58 -13.77 -19.82 16.65
CA LEU A 58 -14.99 -20.44 17.19
C LEU A 58 -16.21 -20.30 16.27
N GLN A 59 -16.22 -19.39 15.29
CA GLN A 59 -17.39 -19.16 14.44
C GLN A 59 -17.33 -19.85 13.06
N ASP A 60 -16.20 -19.82 12.33
CA ASP A 60 -16.27 -20.01 10.86
C ASP A 60 -15.29 -21.02 10.22
N GLN A 61 -14.53 -21.84 10.97
CA GLN A 61 -13.56 -22.81 10.36
C GLN A 61 -12.57 -22.18 9.34
N ALA A 62 -12.31 -20.87 9.43
CA ALA A 62 -11.45 -20.14 8.50
C ALA A 62 -9.96 -20.28 8.86
N GLN A 63 -9.07 -20.39 7.86
CA GLN A 63 -7.63 -20.20 8.14
C GLN A 63 -7.40 -18.71 8.42
N ILE A 64 -6.68 -18.39 9.49
CA ILE A 64 -6.35 -17.02 9.86
C ILE A 64 -4.92 -16.76 9.38
N ASN A 65 -4.78 -15.98 8.32
CA ASN A 65 -3.48 -15.54 7.84
C ASN A 65 -3.14 -14.21 8.55
N HIS A 66 -2.26 -14.28 9.53
CA HIS A 66 -1.71 -13.09 10.18
C HIS A 66 -0.63 -12.49 9.30
N VAL A 67 -0.83 -11.23 8.91
CA VAL A 67 0.21 -10.44 8.25
C VAL A 67 0.73 -9.45 9.28
N TYR A 68 2.01 -9.59 9.61
CA TYR A 68 2.68 -8.63 10.46
C TYR A 68 3.04 -7.42 9.60
N GLY A 69 2.26 -6.36 9.78
CA GLY A 69 2.64 -5.06 9.29
C GLY A 69 3.64 -4.46 10.26
N ASP A 70 4.90 -4.42 9.83
CA ASP A 70 5.95 -3.81 10.61
C ASP A 70 5.83 -2.28 10.47
N ASP A 71 5.67 -1.55 11.58
CA ASP A 71 5.83 -0.10 11.67
C ASP A 71 7.25 0.27 12.18
N ASP A 72 8.10 -0.72 12.48
CA ASP A 72 9.28 -0.58 13.32
C ASP A 72 10.54 -0.14 12.54
N TYR A 73 10.43 0.19 11.25
CA TYR A 73 11.52 0.77 10.46
C TYR A 73 11.13 2.11 9.81
N GLY A 74 10.89 3.13 10.63
CA GLY A 74 10.41 4.45 10.18
C GLY A 74 11.41 5.26 9.36
N TYR A 75 10.94 5.92 8.30
CA TYR A 75 11.73 6.80 7.40
C TYR A 75 12.21 8.11 8.07
N LEU A 76 13.45 8.53 7.79
CA LEU A 76 13.96 9.86 8.15
C LEU A 76 13.34 10.93 7.26
N GLU A 77 12.86 12.04 7.84
CA GLU A 77 12.47 13.29 7.13
C GLU A 77 13.65 13.98 6.36
N GLY A 78 14.48 13.24 5.64
CA GLY A 78 15.73 13.70 5.04
C GLY A 78 15.62 14.37 3.67
N VAL A 79 14.50 14.25 2.94
CA VAL A 79 14.46 14.65 1.52
C VAL A 79 14.20 16.15 1.30
N LYS A 80 14.19 16.98 2.34
CA LYS A 80 14.03 18.44 2.19
C LYS A 80 15.25 19.19 1.63
N LYS A 81 16.39 18.56 1.31
CA LYS A 81 17.66 19.31 1.13
C LYS A 81 18.61 19.03 -0.04
N ASP A 82 18.29 18.25 -1.08
CA ASP A 82 19.22 18.22 -2.23
C ASP A 82 18.56 17.86 -3.57
N HIS A 83 18.60 18.81 -4.52
CA HIS A 83 17.92 18.70 -5.81
C HIS A 83 18.88 18.15 -6.91
N ILE A 84 20.13 17.80 -6.56
CA ILE A 84 21.21 17.47 -7.51
C ILE A 84 21.48 15.95 -7.59
N LYS A 85 20.88 15.12 -6.72
CA LYS A 85 21.22 13.68 -6.57
C LYS A 85 20.20 12.69 -7.16
N TRP A 86 19.57 13.05 -8.27
CA TRP A 86 18.85 12.11 -9.12
C TRP A 86 19.84 11.56 -10.17
N PRO A 87 20.25 10.26 -10.22
CA PRO A 87 19.50 9.03 -9.89
C PRO A 87 20.25 8.04 -8.96
N SER A 88 21.19 8.49 -8.12
CA SER A 88 21.89 7.63 -7.15
C SER A 88 21.23 7.77 -5.77
N HIS A 89 20.15 7.03 -5.55
CA HIS A 89 19.20 7.27 -4.45
C HIS A 89 19.65 6.61 -3.12
N PRO A 90 19.74 7.35 -2.00
CA PRO A 90 19.80 6.80 -0.65
C PRO A 90 18.51 7.21 0.10
N THR A 91 17.35 6.65 -0.25
CA THR A 91 16.11 6.90 0.52
C THR A 91 15.75 5.79 1.48
N PHE A 92 16.55 4.73 1.51
CA PHE A 92 16.36 3.63 2.42
C PHE A 92 17.72 3.26 2.97
N GLU A 93 17.78 3.11 4.28
CA GLU A 93 18.87 2.36 4.87
C GLU A 93 18.70 0.91 4.43
N LYS A 94 19.81 0.29 4.03
CA LYS A 94 19.84 -1.08 3.49
C LYS A 94 19.15 -2.11 4.42
N GLU A 95 19.16 -1.83 5.72
CA GLU A 95 18.62 -2.67 6.79
C GLU A 95 17.33 -2.07 7.41
N GLY A 96 16.68 -1.12 6.74
CA GLY A 96 15.61 -0.31 7.34
C GLY A 96 16.16 0.79 8.26
N THR A 97 15.36 1.83 8.50
CA THR A 97 15.78 2.97 9.33
C THR A 97 15.37 2.71 10.78
N HIS A 98 16.33 2.72 11.72
CA HIS A 98 16.10 2.46 13.15
C HIS A 98 15.44 3.66 13.87
N GLY A 99 14.51 4.34 13.19
CA GLY A 99 13.99 5.66 13.57
C GLY A 99 12.83 5.64 14.59
N TYR A 100 12.36 6.86 14.89
CA TYR A 100 11.41 7.22 15.96
C TYR A 100 10.08 6.44 15.98
N ASP A 101 9.62 5.87 14.85
CA ASP A 101 8.35 5.14 14.80
C ASP A 101 8.39 3.82 15.60
N SER A 102 9.57 3.23 15.73
CA SER A 102 9.77 1.95 16.45
C SER A 102 9.88 2.10 17.97
N TYR A 103 10.01 3.33 18.49
CA TYR A 103 10.32 3.59 19.90
C TYR A 103 11.48 2.73 20.46
N GLY A 104 12.42 2.31 19.60
CA GLY A 104 13.54 1.45 19.96
C GLY A 104 13.28 -0.06 19.86
N GLU A 105 12.13 -0.54 19.38
CA GLU A 105 11.89 -1.99 19.21
C GLU A 105 12.59 -2.57 17.97
N CYS A 106 12.73 -1.77 16.91
CA CYS A 106 13.52 -2.08 15.71
C CYS A 106 13.17 -3.45 15.07
N GLY A 107 11.91 -3.90 15.16
CA GLY A 107 11.44 -5.19 14.65
C GLY A 107 11.96 -6.43 15.40
N VAL A 108 12.77 -6.26 16.45
CA VAL A 108 13.37 -7.38 17.21
C VAL A 108 12.30 -8.26 17.87
N PRO A 109 11.27 -7.70 18.57
CA PRO A 109 10.22 -8.52 19.15
C PRO A 109 9.47 -9.34 18.09
N SER A 110 9.13 -8.73 16.96
CA SER A 110 8.42 -9.38 15.84
C SER A 110 9.24 -10.54 15.25
N ALA A 111 10.51 -10.29 14.91
CA ALA A 111 11.41 -11.29 14.35
C ALA A 111 11.75 -12.43 15.33
N THR A 112 11.75 -12.17 16.63
CA THR A 112 12.06 -13.18 17.66
C THR A 112 10.83 -14.03 18.03
N ARG A 113 9.63 -13.43 18.01
CA ARG A 113 8.40 -14.11 18.47
C ARG A 113 7.74 -14.95 17.38
N PHE A 114 7.87 -14.54 16.12
CA PHE A 114 7.14 -15.15 15.02
C PHE A 114 8.08 -15.86 14.06
N HIS A 115 7.62 -17.03 13.61
CA HIS A 115 8.34 -17.85 12.64
C HIS A 115 7.53 -17.89 11.34
N MET A 116 8.22 -17.59 10.25
CA MET A 116 7.68 -17.58 8.89
C MET A 116 8.45 -18.57 8.01
N PRO A 117 7.93 -18.93 6.83
CA PRO A 117 8.65 -19.78 5.88
C PRO A 117 10.06 -19.25 5.59
N ASP A 118 11.04 -20.15 5.56
CA ASP A 118 12.44 -19.84 5.26
C ASP A 118 12.68 -19.79 3.74
N ASN A 119 11.99 -18.87 3.08
CA ASN A 119 12.08 -18.66 1.63
C ASN A 119 12.26 -17.17 1.24
N GLY A 120 12.52 -16.31 2.21
CA GLY A 120 12.74 -14.88 2.04
C GLY A 120 13.65 -14.32 3.12
N ASN A 121 13.21 -13.29 3.84
CA ASN A 121 13.93 -12.70 4.96
C ASN A 121 13.09 -12.72 6.24
N GLY A 122 12.94 -13.91 6.82
CA GLY A 122 12.23 -14.13 8.08
C GLY A 122 10.82 -13.56 8.04
N VAL A 123 10.48 -12.72 9.02
CA VAL A 123 9.15 -12.12 9.16
C VAL A 123 8.88 -10.97 8.19
N TYR A 124 9.90 -10.44 7.51
CA TYR A 124 9.80 -9.19 6.75
C TYR A 124 9.31 -9.39 5.31
N TRP A 125 9.75 -10.47 4.66
CA TRP A 125 9.15 -10.90 3.40
C TRP A 125 9.33 -12.40 3.20
N TYR A 126 8.25 -13.06 2.79
CA TYR A 126 8.15 -14.50 2.62
C TYR A 126 6.90 -14.81 1.80
N SER A 127 6.79 -16.04 1.31
CA SER A 127 5.61 -16.49 0.58
C SER A 127 5.15 -17.87 1.02
N PHE A 128 3.88 -18.18 0.78
CA PHE A 128 3.31 -19.51 1.01
C PHE A 128 2.09 -19.74 0.14
N ASP A 129 1.80 -21.00 -0.15
CA ASP A 129 0.60 -21.41 -0.86
C ASP A 129 -0.42 -21.95 0.13
N THR A 130 -1.67 -21.53 0.00
CA THR A 130 -2.79 -22.13 0.71
C THR A 130 -3.96 -22.28 -0.23
N GLY A 131 -4.36 -23.53 -0.46
CA GLY A 131 -5.47 -23.83 -1.35
C GLY A 131 -5.22 -23.34 -2.80
N LEU A 132 -6.12 -22.48 -3.31
CA LEU A 132 -6.06 -21.90 -4.66
C LEU A 132 -5.30 -20.57 -4.71
N ALA A 133 -4.68 -20.14 -3.61
CA ALA A 133 -4.00 -18.86 -3.52
C ALA A 133 -2.52 -19.02 -3.19
N HIS A 134 -1.71 -18.23 -3.89
CA HIS A 134 -0.34 -17.92 -3.53
C HIS A 134 -0.33 -16.59 -2.78
N HIS A 135 0.32 -16.57 -1.63
CA HIS A 135 0.40 -15.42 -0.74
C HIS A 135 1.85 -14.93 -0.67
N ALA A 136 2.10 -13.72 -1.13
CA ALA A 136 3.38 -13.02 -0.96
C ALA A 136 3.22 -11.93 0.10
N VAL A 137 4.07 -11.93 1.12
CA VAL A 137 4.10 -10.92 2.18
C VAL A 137 5.37 -10.10 2.02
N VAL A 138 5.27 -8.77 2.06
CA VAL A 138 6.42 -7.86 1.95
C VAL A 138 6.36 -6.73 2.96
N SER A 139 7.54 -6.33 3.44
CA SER A 139 7.70 -5.16 4.30
C SER A 139 7.58 -3.87 3.48
N SER A 140 6.81 -2.90 3.98
CA SER A 140 6.76 -1.53 3.44
C SER A 140 7.86 -0.62 4.01
N GLU A 141 8.62 -1.11 4.98
CA GLU A 141 9.59 -0.30 5.72
C GLU A 141 11.04 -0.55 5.26
N HIS A 142 11.26 -1.62 4.49
CA HIS A 142 12.53 -1.90 3.83
C HIS A 142 12.61 -1.27 2.44
N GLU A 143 13.82 -1.20 1.90
CA GLU A 143 14.07 -0.78 0.52
C GLU A 143 13.31 -1.65 -0.48
N PHE A 144 12.49 -1.02 -1.32
CA PHE A 144 11.64 -1.66 -2.32
C PHE A 144 11.91 -1.18 -3.74
N ALA A 145 12.84 -0.24 -3.93
CA ALA A 145 13.24 0.23 -5.24
C ALA A 145 13.77 -0.91 -6.12
N ARG A 146 13.63 -0.76 -7.44
CA ARG A 146 14.13 -1.74 -8.42
C ARG A 146 15.59 -2.10 -8.15
N GLY A 147 15.86 -3.40 -8.07
CA GLY A 147 17.20 -3.94 -7.82
C GLY A 147 17.53 -4.16 -6.34
N SER A 148 16.69 -3.72 -5.40
CA SER A 148 16.84 -4.03 -3.97
C SER A 148 16.64 -5.53 -3.67
N PRO A 149 17.11 -6.03 -2.50
CA PRO A 149 16.88 -7.42 -2.11
C PRO A 149 15.40 -7.81 -2.07
N LEU A 150 14.54 -6.97 -1.46
CA LEU A 150 13.09 -7.21 -1.40
C LEU A 150 12.47 -7.20 -2.79
N TYR A 151 12.77 -6.19 -3.62
CA TYR A 151 12.23 -6.11 -4.98
C TYR A 151 12.61 -7.34 -5.81
N ASN A 152 13.90 -7.72 -5.80
CA ASN A 152 14.38 -8.86 -6.57
C ASN A 152 13.76 -10.17 -6.08
N TRP A 153 13.61 -10.31 -4.75
CA TRP A 153 12.92 -11.46 -4.16
C TRP A 153 11.47 -11.52 -4.63
N LEU A 154 10.70 -10.43 -4.47
CA LEU A 154 9.28 -10.37 -4.84
C LEU A 154 9.08 -10.68 -6.33
N VAL A 155 9.87 -10.07 -7.20
CA VAL A 155 9.78 -10.34 -8.65
C VAL A 155 10.09 -11.79 -8.99
N ASN A 156 11.05 -12.43 -8.30
CA ASN A 156 11.37 -13.84 -8.53
C ASN A 156 10.28 -14.77 -7.98
N ASP A 157 9.72 -14.45 -6.82
CA ASP A 157 8.61 -15.17 -6.20
C ASP A 157 7.38 -15.15 -7.12
N LEU A 158 6.95 -13.96 -7.55
CA LEU A 158 5.83 -13.78 -8.48
C LEU A 158 6.03 -14.49 -9.83
N LYS A 159 7.26 -14.51 -10.37
CA LYS A 159 7.61 -15.27 -11.57
C LYS A 159 7.48 -16.79 -11.39
N SER A 160 7.67 -17.28 -10.18
CA SER A 160 7.71 -18.71 -9.89
C SER A 160 6.32 -19.33 -9.70
N VAL A 161 5.28 -18.50 -9.56
CA VAL A 161 3.91 -18.95 -9.30
C VAL A 161 3.38 -19.82 -10.44
N ASP A 162 3.04 -21.06 -10.11
CA ASP A 162 2.31 -21.98 -10.98
C ASP A 162 0.80 -21.76 -10.84
N ARG A 163 0.25 -20.85 -11.65
CA ARG A 163 -1.19 -20.51 -11.63
C ARG A 163 -2.13 -21.66 -11.99
N SER A 164 -1.61 -22.79 -12.49
CA SER A 164 -2.44 -23.99 -12.66
C SER A 164 -2.79 -24.64 -11.30
N LYS A 165 -2.01 -24.37 -10.25
CA LYS A 165 -2.23 -24.81 -8.87
C LYS A 165 -2.81 -23.71 -8.01
N THR A 166 -2.22 -22.52 -8.05
CA THR A 166 -2.61 -21.34 -7.27
C THR A 166 -3.01 -20.21 -8.23
N PRO A 167 -4.23 -20.27 -8.80
CA PRO A 167 -4.69 -19.28 -9.77
C PRO A 167 -4.74 -17.86 -9.21
N TRP A 168 -5.04 -17.71 -7.92
CA TRP A 168 -5.08 -16.41 -7.24
C TRP A 168 -3.72 -16.03 -6.67
N VAL A 169 -3.30 -14.80 -6.90
CA VAL A 169 -2.07 -14.25 -6.31
C VAL A 169 -2.40 -13.04 -5.45
N PHE A 170 -2.05 -13.11 -4.17
CA PHE A 170 -2.25 -12.03 -3.20
C PHE A 170 -0.92 -11.47 -2.74
N LEU A 171 -0.81 -10.14 -2.74
CA LEU A 171 0.26 -9.43 -2.07
C LEU A 171 -0.26 -8.84 -0.77
N TYR A 172 0.51 -8.98 0.30
CA TYR A 172 0.27 -8.28 1.55
C TYR A 172 1.41 -7.30 1.81
N ILE A 173 1.05 -6.04 1.99
CA ILE A 173 2.00 -4.95 2.26
C ILE A 173 1.37 -4.02 3.28
N HIS A 174 2.11 -3.64 4.32
CA HIS A 174 1.52 -2.88 5.41
C HIS A 174 1.07 -1.48 5.01
N ARG A 175 1.98 -0.64 4.51
CA ARG A 175 1.63 0.66 3.94
C ARG A 175 1.04 0.50 2.53
N PRO A 176 -0.14 1.10 2.25
CA PRO A 176 -0.86 0.86 1.00
C PRO A 176 -0.24 1.56 -0.20
N LEU A 177 -0.31 0.92 -1.37
CA LEU A 177 -0.06 1.55 -2.68
C LEU A 177 -1.16 2.57 -3.04
N TYR A 178 -2.41 2.20 -2.77
CA TYR A 178 -3.59 3.03 -3.03
C TYR A 178 -4.36 3.21 -1.72
N CYS A 179 -4.45 4.46 -1.25
CA CYS A 179 -5.23 4.87 -0.09
C CYS A 179 -5.64 6.32 -0.26
N SER A 180 -6.87 6.67 0.10
CA SER A 180 -7.39 8.03 0.03
C SER A 180 -7.64 8.69 1.38
N VAL A 181 -7.23 8.08 2.49
CA VAL A 181 -7.24 8.72 3.83
C VAL A 181 -6.36 9.97 3.78
N ALA A 182 -6.88 11.10 4.26
CA ALA A 182 -6.31 12.42 4.03
C ALA A 182 -5.11 12.78 4.93
N TYR A 183 -4.12 11.90 5.05
CA TYR A 183 -2.82 12.17 5.66
C TYR A 183 -1.74 12.38 4.59
N SER A 184 -1.04 13.52 4.63
CA SER A 184 -0.15 13.94 3.54
C SER A 184 1.21 13.22 3.52
N GLY A 185 1.73 12.78 4.68
CA GLY A 185 3.03 12.12 4.76
C GLY A 185 3.05 10.76 4.06
N ASP A 186 2.09 9.92 4.41
CA ASP A 186 1.95 8.57 3.85
C ASP A 186 1.41 8.57 2.42
N TYR A 187 0.68 9.61 2.00
CA TYR A 187 0.32 9.79 0.60
C TYR A 187 1.53 9.78 -0.33
N TYR A 188 2.60 10.49 0.04
CA TYR A 188 3.84 10.49 -0.76
C TYR A 188 4.46 9.09 -0.84
N ARG A 189 4.40 8.33 0.25
CA ARG A 189 4.92 6.96 0.32
C ARG A 189 4.14 6.02 -0.59
N SER A 190 2.81 6.12 -0.61
CA SER A 190 1.94 5.41 -1.55
C SER A 190 2.32 5.67 -3.02
N LEU A 191 2.66 6.92 -3.38
CA LEU A 191 3.13 7.24 -4.73
C LEU A 191 4.46 6.54 -5.07
N LEU A 192 5.41 6.49 -4.13
CA LEU A 192 6.68 5.77 -4.35
C LEU A 192 6.47 4.27 -4.54
N PHE A 193 5.62 3.63 -3.72
CA PHE A 193 5.29 2.22 -3.94
C PHE A 193 4.66 1.99 -5.29
N ARG A 194 3.79 2.90 -5.72
CA ARG A 194 3.20 2.81 -7.05
C ARG A 194 4.29 2.89 -8.11
N ASP A 195 5.16 3.90 -8.10
CA ASP A 195 6.30 4.07 -9.02
C ASP A 195 7.17 2.83 -9.18
N GLU A 196 7.52 2.19 -8.07
CA GLU A 196 8.41 1.03 -8.08
C GLU A 196 7.69 -0.30 -8.35
N LEU A 197 6.51 -0.53 -7.75
CA LEU A 197 5.87 -1.85 -7.70
C LEU A 197 4.65 -2.01 -8.62
N GLU A 198 3.84 -0.97 -8.83
CA GLU A 198 2.53 -1.10 -9.51
C GLU A 198 2.63 -1.79 -10.88
N GLN A 199 3.67 -1.47 -11.66
CA GLN A 199 3.91 -2.12 -12.95
C GLN A 199 4.20 -3.62 -12.79
N GLU A 200 5.07 -4.00 -11.86
CA GLU A 200 5.43 -5.41 -11.65
C GLU A 200 4.22 -6.21 -11.16
N LEU A 201 3.44 -5.65 -10.23
CA LEU A 201 2.23 -6.31 -9.72
C LEU A 201 1.21 -6.53 -10.84
N ALA A 202 1.03 -5.55 -11.72
CA ALA A 202 0.16 -5.68 -12.88
C ALA A 202 0.70 -6.69 -13.91
N ASP A 203 2.02 -6.72 -14.13
CA ASP A 203 2.67 -7.56 -15.13
C ASP A 203 2.76 -9.04 -14.74
N TYR A 204 2.84 -9.34 -13.44
CA TYR A 204 2.72 -10.71 -12.89
C TYR A 204 1.30 -11.06 -12.43
N HIS A 205 0.33 -10.24 -12.81
CA HIS A 205 -1.11 -10.48 -12.64
C HIS A 205 -1.55 -10.62 -11.17
N VAL A 206 -0.93 -9.91 -10.23
CA VAL A 206 -1.38 -9.89 -8.83
C VAL A 206 -2.85 -9.48 -8.79
N ASP A 207 -3.69 -10.29 -8.14
CA ASP A 207 -5.13 -10.12 -8.17
C ASP A 207 -5.59 -9.14 -7.09
N ILE A 208 -5.05 -9.30 -5.88
CA ILE A 208 -5.43 -8.49 -4.73
C ILE A 208 -4.19 -8.05 -3.97
N VAL A 209 -4.13 -6.76 -3.65
CA VAL A 209 -3.15 -6.18 -2.74
C VAL A 209 -3.86 -5.83 -1.44
N PHE A 210 -3.56 -6.56 -0.39
CA PHE A 210 -4.05 -6.28 0.95
C PHE A 210 -3.08 -5.34 1.67
N ALA A 211 -3.65 -4.35 2.35
CA ALA A 211 -2.87 -3.41 3.15
C ALA A 211 -3.52 -3.06 4.48
N GLY A 212 -2.71 -2.51 5.38
CA GLY A 212 -3.12 -1.96 6.67
C GLY A 212 -2.73 -0.50 6.76
N HIS A 213 -1.86 -0.21 7.73
CA HIS A 213 -1.34 1.11 8.11
C HIS A 213 -2.37 2.10 8.63
N TYR A 214 -3.36 2.46 7.81
CA TYR A 214 -4.42 3.36 8.23
C TYR A 214 -5.50 2.58 8.98
N HIS A 215 -5.96 3.12 10.11
CA HIS A 215 -6.97 2.49 10.94
C HIS A 215 -8.37 2.74 10.38
N SER A 216 -8.57 2.34 9.13
CA SER A 216 -9.83 2.44 8.38
C SER A 216 -9.98 1.26 7.42
N TYR A 217 -11.10 1.25 6.70
CA TYR A 217 -11.33 0.35 5.58
C TYR A 217 -11.42 1.15 4.29
N GLU A 218 -10.80 0.65 3.22
CA GLU A 218 -10.97 1.17 1.86
C GLU A 218 -10.82 0.05 0.80
N ARG A 219 -11.70 0.05 -0.19
CA ARG A 219 -11.63 -0.84 -1.35
C ARG A 219 -11.61 -0.04 -2.63
N THR A 220 -10.71 -0.42 -3.52
CA THR A 220 -10.61 0.17 -4.86
C THR A 220 -11.40 -0.64 -5.89
N CYS A 221 -11.67 -0.03 -7.04
CA CYS A 221 -11.88 -0.78 -8.28
C CYS A 221 -10.57 -1.50 -8.67
N PRO A 222 -10.59 -2.44 -9.64
CA PRO A 222 -9.37 -2.92 -10.29
C PRO A 222 -8.60 -1.73 -10.87
N VAL A 223 -7.46 -1.36 -10.29
CA VAL A 223 -6.84 -0.05 -10.53
C VAL A 223 -5.42 -0.19 -11.07
N PHE A 224 -5.12 0.63 -12.09
CA PHE A 224 -3.76 0.79 -12.60
C PHE A 224 -3.58 2.19 -13.20
N GLY A 225 -2.54 2.91 -12.77
CA GLY A 225 -2.27 4.28 -13.18
C GLY A 225 -3.42 5.24 -12.86
N ASP A 226 -3.93 5.21 -11.62
CA ASP A 226 -5.07 6.01 -11.13
C ASP A 226 -6.40 5.81 -11.87
N ARG A 227 -6.55 4.72 -12.64
CA ARG A 227 -7.75 4.44 -13.43
C ARG A 227 -8.30 3.06 -13.12
N CYS A 228 -9.61 2.96 -13.05
CA CYS A 228 -10.30 1.68 -13.02
C CYS A 228 -10.16 0.98 -14.38
N ILE A 229 -9.67 -0.25 -14.39
CA ILE A 229 -9.47 -1.07 -15.60
C ILE A 229 -10.20 -2.39 -15.44
N GLU A 230 -11.32 -2.49 -16.13
CA GLU A 230 -12.18 -3.68 -16.18
C GLU A 230 -12.49 -4.04 -17.63
N SER A 231 -12.81 -5.32 -17.85
CA SER A 231 -13.35 -5.77 -19.13
C SER A 231 -14.79 -5.26 -19.31
N PRO A 232 -15.35 -5.24 -20.53
CA PRO A 232 -16.76 -4.92 -20.75
C PRO A 232 -17.74 -5.81 -19.97
N SER A 233 -17.30 -7.01 -19.58
CA SER A 233 -18.06 -7.94 -18.74
C SER A 233 -17.88 -7.73 -17.22
N GLY A 234 -17.18 -6.68 -16.79
CA GLY A 234 -16.94 -6.39 -15.37
C GLY A 234 -15.86 -7.24 -14.70
N LYS A 235 -15.08 -8.01 -15.47
CA LYS A 235 -13.90 -8.73 -14.94
C LYS A 235 -12.77 -7.76 -14.62
N ALA A 236 -12.10 -7.97 -13.50
CA ALA A 236 -10.90 -7.25 -13.10
C ALA A 236 -9.80 -7.47 -14.14
N MET A 237 -9.20 -6.36 -14.60
CA MET A 237 -8.03 -6.39 -15.50
C MET A 237 -6.81 -5.71 -14.86
N ALA A 238 -6.83 -5.50 -13.55
CA ALA A 238 -5.76 -4.90 -12.76
C ALA A 238 -5.93 -5.34 -11.30
N PRO A 239 -4.89 -5.19 -10.46
CA PRO A 239 -5.01 -5.51 -9.04
C PRO A 239 -6.13 -4.71 -8.36
N VAL A 240 -6.86 -5.38 -7.46
CA VAL A 240 -7.78 -4.72 -6.52
C VAL A 240 -7.03 -4.46 -5.22
N HIS A 241 -7.10 -3.23 -4.70
CA HIS A 241 -6.47 -2.88 -3.43
C HIS A 241 -7.52 -2.87 -2.32
N LEU A 242 -7.23 -3.62 -1.26
CA LEU A 242 -8.07 -3.76 -0.06
C LEU A 242 -7.28 -3.33 1.16
N MET A 243 -7.56 -2.12 1.66
CA MET A 243 -7.00 -1.60 2.90
C MET A 243 -7.94 -1.94 4.05
N VAL A 244 -7.48 -2.79 4.97
CA VAL A 244 -8.23 -3.33 6.10
C VAL A 244 -7.41 -3.17 7.38
N GLY A 245 -7.04 -1.92 7.69
CA GLY A 245 -6.17 -1.60 8.83
C GLY A 245 -6.89 -1.28 10.14
N SER A 246 -8.23 -1.31 10.17
CA SER A 246 -9.04 -0.96 11.35
C SER A 246 -9.28 -2.11 12.36
N GLY A 247 -8.32 -3.03 12.49
CA GLY A 247 -8.49 -4.27 13.26
C GLY A 247 -8.64 -4.11 14.79
N GLY A 248 -8.23 -2.98 15.39
CA GLY A 248 -8.38 -2.80 16.84
C GLY A 248 -7.73 -1.56 17.49
N TYR A 249 -6.77 -0.90 16.85
CA TYR A 249 -6.27 0.40 17.32
C TYR A 249 -7.26 1.53 16.98
N GLN A 250 -7.18 2.66 17.69
CA GLN A 250 -8.05 3.82 17.48
C GLN A 250 -8.18 4.16 15.99
N VAL A 251 -9.44 4.09 15.51
CA VAL A 251 -9.83 4.43 14.14
C VAL A 251 -9.39 5.86 13.81
N ASP A 252 -8.92 6.04 12.58
CA ASP A 252 -8.47 7.34 12.08
C ASP A 252 -9.61 8.38 12.06
N ASP A 253 -9.25 9.64 12.25
CA ASP A 253 -10.17 10.77 12.26
C ASP A 253 -10.12 11.60 10.96
N ALA A 254 -9.15 11.32 10.09
CA ALA A 254 -9.06 11.93 8.77
C ALA A 254 -10.10 11.31 7.83
N GLY A 255 -10.88 12.17 7.17
CA GLY A 255 -11.74 11.75 6.07
C GLY A 255 -10.95 11.29 4.85
N PHE A 256 -11.67 10.87 3.81
CA PHE A 256 -11.05 10.45 2.57
C PHE A 256 -11.07 11.59 1.52
N TYR A 257 -9.93 11.86 0.87
CA TYR A 257 -9.90 12.76 -0.28
C TYR A 257 -10.58 12.13 -1.50
N ARG A 258 -10.91 12.94 -2.50
CA ARG A 258 -11.59 12.45 -3.70
C ARG A 258 -10.62 11.72 -4.62
N SER A 259 -10.84 10.42 -4.81
CA SER A 259 -10.21 9.62 -5.86
C SER A 259 -11.27 9.06 -6.82
N ARG A 260 -10.85 8.68 -8.04
CA ARG A 260 -11.74 8.03 -9.01
C ARG A 260 -11.80 6.51 -8.86
N TRP A 261 -10.84 5.95 -8.13
CA TRP A 261 -10.64 4.52 -7.99
C TRP A 261 -11.16 3.96 -6.67
N ARG A 262 -11.56 4.80 -5.70
CA ARG A 262 -12.18 4.33 -4.46
C ARG A 262 -13.64 3.98 -4.73
N GLU A 263 -13.99 2.73 -4.47
CA GLU A 263 -15.37 2.26 -4.51
C GLU A 263 -16.04 2.45 -3.15
N GLN A 264 -15.35 2.06 -2.07
CA GLN A 264 -15.89 2.13 -0.72
C GLN A 264 -14.81 2.51 0.29
N GLY A 265 -15.20 3.22 1.35
CA GLY A 265 -14.35 3.45 2.51
C GLY A 265 -15.14 3.75 3.78
N PHE A 266 -14.64 3.31 4.93
CA PHE A 266 -15.26 3.51 6.24
C PHE A 266 -14.22 3.80 7.31
N LEU A 267 -14.52 4.77 8.18
CA LEU A 267 -13.76 5.02 9.41
C LEU A 267 -14.42 4.24 10.55
N GLU A 268 -14.23 2.93 10.58
CA GLU A 268 -14.72 2.08 11.65
C GLU A 268 -13.92 0.78 11.77
N HIS A 269 -14.00 0.17 12.95
CA HIS A 269 -13.43 -1.14 13.17
C HIS A 269 -14.15 -2.23 12.39
N GLY A 270 -13.38 -3.14 11.82
CA GLY A 270 -13.90 -4.32 11.15
C GLY A 270 -12.78 -5.22 10.66
N TYR A 271 -13.14 -6.20 9.86
CA TYR A 271 -12.21 -7.16 9.29
C TYR A 271 -12.68 -7.67 7.93
N GLY A 272 -11.73 -8.15 7.13
CA GLY A 272 -11.98 -8.71 5.80
C GLY A 272 -12.17 -10.21 5.86
N ARG A 273 -13.10 -10.74 5.06
CA ARG A 273 -13.23 -12.17 4.77
C ARG A 273 -13.10 -12.39 3.27
N VAL A 274 -12.25 -13.33 2.89
CA VAL A 274 -12.01 -13.71 1.50
C VAL A 274 -12.51 -15.12 1.31
N HIS A 275 -13.38 -15.31 0.32
CA HIS A 275 -13.95 -16.61 -0.04
C HIS A 275 -13.58 -16.93 -1.49
N ILE A 276 -12.69 -17.90 -1.69
CA ILE A 276 -12.29 -18.36 -3.02
C ILE A 276 -13.19 -19.51 -3.44
N TYR A 277 -13.98 -19.31 -4.49
CA TYR A 277 -14.93 -20.30 -4.98
C TYR A 277 -14.36 -21.20 -6.07
N ASN A 278 -13.52 -20.62 -6.94
CA ASN A 278 -12.83 -21.34 -8.01
C ASN A 278 -11.67 -20.48 -8.55
N SER A 279 -11.05 -20.89 -9.65
CA SER A 279 -9.93 -20.21 -10.29
C SER A 279 -10.25 -18.87 -10.96
N THR A 280 -11.47 -18.33 -10.84
CA THR A 280 -11.88 -17.07 -11.49
C THR A 280 -12.84 -16.21 -10.67
N HIS A 281 -13.52 -16.79 -9.68
CA HIS A 281 -14.48 -16.08 -8.83
C HIS A 281 -14.06 -16.13 -7.36
N LEU A 282 -13.90 -14.94 -6.79
CA LEU A 282 -13.62 -14.70 -5.38
C LEU A 282 -14.65 -13.71 -4.85
N HIS A 283 -15.13 -13.93 -3.63
CA HIS A 283 -15.99 -13.00 -2.91
C HIS A 283 -15.24 -12.40 -1.72
N PHE A 284 -15.21 -11.08 -1.64
CA PHE A 284 -14.66 -10.36 -0.50
C PHE A 284 -15.79 -9.72 0.30
N GLU A 285 -15.66 -9.74 1.63
CA GLU A 285 -16.58 -9.08 2.55
C GLU A 285 -15.80 -8.28 3.59
N PHE A 286 -16.24 -7.05 3.86
CA PHE A 286 -15.87 -6.31 5.05
C PHE A 286 -16.98 -6.42 6.10
N VAL A 287 -16.64 -6.99 7.26
CA VAL A 287 -17.54 -7.15 8.40
C VAL A 287 -17.29 -6.02 9.39
N SER A 288 -18.33 -5.23 9.64
CA SER A 288 -18.30 -4.15 10.63
C SER A 288 -18.36 -4.70 12.04
N ASN A 289 -17.45 -4.26 12.92
CA ASN A 289 -17.51 -4.63 14.34
C ASN A 289 -18.63 -3.87 15.06
N ALA A 290 -18.91 -2.63 14.66
CA ALA A 290 -19.97 -1.81 15.24
C ALA A 290 -21.36 -2.36 14.89
N GLU A 291 -21.56 -2.74 13.63
CA GLU A 291 -22.86 -3.21 13.14
C GLU A 291 -23.01 -4.74 13.20
N ARG A 292 -21.91 -5.48 13.42
CA ARG A 292 -21.85 -6.94 13.49
C ARG A 292 -22.46 -7.65 12.27
N ARG A 293 -22.26 -7.07 11.09
CA ARG A 293 -22.73 -7.57 9.80
C ARG A 293 -21.78 -7.18 8.69
N VAL A 294 -21.93 -7.84 7.54
CA VAL A 294 -21.29 -7.42 6.29
C VAL A 294 -21.80 -6.02 5.93
N LYS A 295 -20.88 -5.08 5.77
CA LYS A 295 -21.16 -3.68 5.45
C LYS A 295 -20.75 -3.31 4.03
N ASP A 296 -19.73 -3.98 3.52
CA ASP A 296 -19.35 -3.94 2.11
C ASP A 296 -18.99 -5.35 1.64
N GLU A 297 -19.32 -5.66 0.39
CA GLU A 297 -19.00 -6.94 -0.24
C GLU A 297 -18.78 -6.73 -1.74
N ALA A 298 -17.93 -7.56 -2.33
CA ALA A 298 -17.63 -7.50 -3.75
C ALA A 298 -17.27 -8.87 -4.31
N TRP A 299 -17.86 -9.20 -5.45
CA TRP A 299 -17.34 -10.25 -6.31
C TRP A 299 -16.17 -9.70 -7.11
N ILE A 300 -15.01 -10.32 -6.93
CA ILE A 300 -13.82 -10.09 -7.75
C ILE A 300 -13.76 -11.24 -8.74
N VAL A 301 -14.03 -10.93 -10.02
CA VAL A 301 -13.99 -11.90 -11.12
C VAL A 301 -12.77 -11.61 -11.97
N SER A 302 -11.86 -12.58 -12.07
CA SER A 302 -10.58 -12.45 -12.76
C SER A 302 -10.35 -13.67 -13.63
N THR A 303 -9.80 -13.48 -14.83
CA THR A 303 -9.23 -14.56 -15.66
C THR A 303 -7.71 -14.60 -15.58
N HIS A 304 -7.11 -13.70 -14.79
CA HIS A 304 -5.67 -13.55 -14.59
C HIS A 304 -4.86 -13.33 -15.88
N ASP A 305 -5.51 -12.95 -16.98
CA ASP A 305 -4.96 -12.93 -18.35
C ASP A 305 -4.97 -11.53 -18.98
N TRP A 306 -4.94 -10.48 -18.15
CA TRP A 306 -4.87 -9.11 -18.67
C TRP A 306 -3.50 -8.78 -19.27
N PRO A 307 -3.41 -7.77 -20.17
CA PRO A 307 -2.14 -7.42 -20.81
C PRO A 307 -1.05 -7.02 -19.81
N SER A 308 0.14 -7.60 -19.95
CA SER A 308 1.36 -7.15 -19.26
C SER A 308 2.04 -6.01 -20.02
N LYS A 309 2.99 -5.30 -19.39
CA LYS A 309 3.80 -4.21 -19.96
C LYS A 309 2.95 -3.06 -20.48
N ARG A 310 1.85 -2.79 -19.78
CA ARG A 310 0.96 -1.67 -20.08
C ARG A 310 1.66 -0.36 -19.74
N GLU A 311 1.44 0.65 -20.56
CA GLU A 311 1.83 2.01 -20.20
C GLU A 311 0.94 2.49 -19.05
N ARG A 312 1.56 2.82 -17.91
CA ARG A 312 0.84 3.27 -16.72
C ARG A 312 -0.01 4.51 -17.00
N TYR A 313 0.61 5.51 -17.63
CA TYR A 313 -0.03 6.76 -18.03
C TYR A 313 -0.02 6.87 -19.55
N PRO A 314 -1.18 6.71 -20.22
CA PRO A 314 -1.24 6.78 -21.67
C PRO A 314 -0.93 8.20 -22.15
N PRO A 315 -0.54 8.38 -23.43
CA PRO A 315 -0.21 9.70 -23.96
C PRO A 315 -1.36 10.69 -23.77
N GLY A 316 -1.05 11.82 -23.13
CA GLY A 316 -2.02 12.89 -22.82
C GLY A 316 -2.78 12.73 -21.49
N TYR A 317 -2.58 11.63 -20.75
CA TYR A 317 -3.03 11.55 -19.37
C TYR A 317 -1.97 12.16 -18.44
N PHE A 318 -2.37 13.22 -17.74
CA PHE A 318 -1.54 13.83 -16.69
C PHE A 318 -2.15 13.46 -15.33
N PRO A 319 -1.42 12.73 -14.48
CA PRO A 319 -1.91 12.41 -13.15
C PRO A 319 -2.17 13.70 -12.36
N PRO A 320 -3.25 13.79 -11.55
CA PRO A 320 -3.60 15.01 -10.82
C PRO A 320 -2.46 15.60 -9.98
N GLN A 321 -1.57 14.74 -9.47
CA GLN A 321 -0.38 15.09 -8.71
C GLN A 321 0.62 15.89 -9.54
N GLU A 322 0.88 15.46 -10.79
CA GLU A 322 1.74 16.18 -11.70
C GLU A 322 1.12 17.52 -12.11
N ILE A 323 -0.18 17.56 -12.39
CA ILE A 323 -0.88 18.81 -12.73
C ILE A 323 -0.75 19.81 -11.57
N ALA A 324 -0.97 19.36 -10.33
CA ALA A 324 -0.80 20.19 -9.15
C ALA A 324 0.65 20.66 -8.97
N GLY A 325 1.63 19.77 -9.19
CA GLY A 325 3.05 20.08 -9.16
C GLY A 325 3.46 21.11 -10.20
N PHE A 326 3.05 20.93 -11.47
CA PHE A 326 3.28 21.90 -12.55
C PHE A 326 2.62 23.25 -12.24
N GLY A 327 1.38 23.25 -11.76
CA GLY A 327 0.68 24.47 -11.35
C GLY A 327 1.41 25.22 -10.24
N ALA A 328 1.86 24.50 -9.21
CA ALA A 328 2.64 25.08 -8.12
C ALA A 328 3.99 25.65 -8.61
N ALA A 329 4.70 24.93 -9.48
CA ALA A 329 5.96 25.37 -10.06
C ALA A 329 5.79 26.65 -10.90
N VAL A 330 4.75 26.72 -11.74
CA VAL A 330 4.43 27.92 -12.54
C VAL A 330 4.09 29.11 -11.64
N MET A 331 3.31 28.90 -10.58
CA MET A 331 2.98 29.94 -9.61
C MET A 331 4.22 30.46 -8.88
N LEU A 332 5.09 29.57 -8.40
CA LEU A 332 6.35 29.95 -7.75
C LEU A 332 7.29 30.69 -8.69
N ALA A 333 7.43 30.22 -9.93
CA ALA A 333 8.24 30.89 -10.95
C ALA A 333 7.69 32.30 -11.26
N SER A 334 6.36 32.45 -11.34
CA SER A 334 5.70 33.73 -11.56
C SER A 334 5.91 34.69 -10.38
N LEU A 335 5.78 34.21 -9.15
CA LEU A 335 6.02 34.98 -7.93
C LEU A 335 7.50 35.41 -7.82
N ALA A 336 8.43 34.51 -8.10
CA ALA A 336 9.87 34.81 -8.12
C ALA A 336 10.21 35.86 -9.19
N THR A 337 9.64 35.71 -10.39
CA THR A 337 9.79 36.65 -11.50
C THR A 337 9.27 38.04 -11.12
N TYR A 338 8.09 38.11 -10.49
CA TYR A 338 7.51 39.36 -9.99
C TYR A 338 8.39 40.01 -8.91
N ALA A 339 8.89 39.23 -7.95
CA ALA A 339 9.74 39.70 -6.87
C ALA A 339 11.09 40.27 -7.37
N VAL A 340 11.59 39.82 -8.51
CA VAL A 340 12.83 40.34 -9.14
C VAL A 340 12.54 41.54 -10.05
N LEU A 341 11.55 41.42 -10.94
CA LEU A 341 11.27 42.45 -11.95
C LEU A 341 10.71 43.74 -11.35
N VAL A 342 9.81 43.65 -10.35
CA VAL A 342 9.16 44.86 -9.81
C VAL A 342 10.16 45.80 -9.12
N PRO A 343 11.09 45.33 -8.27
CA PRO A 343 12.15 46.17 -7.74
C PRO A 343 13.11 46.69 -8.82
N ALA A 344 13.45 45.88 -9.83
CA ALA A 344 14.32 46.30 -10.93
C ALA A 344 13.70 47.41 -11.77
N ILE A 345 12.43 47.28 -12.15
CA ILE A 345 11.66 48.30 -12.87
C ILE A 345 11.52 49.58 -12.02
N ARG A 346 11.24 49.45 -10.71
CA ARG A 346 11.21 50.60 -9.79
C ARG A 346 12.55 51.32 -9.72
N ARG A 347 13.67 50.58 -9.66
CA ARG A 347 15.02 51.18 -9.71
C ARG A 347 15.27 51.90 -11.04
N ALA A 348 14.94 51.26 -12.17
CA ALA A 348 15.12 51.84 -13.50
C ALA A 348 14.28 53.11 -13.72
N ARG A 349 13.07 53.18 -13.15
CA ARG A 349 12.22 54.39 -13.21
C ARG A 349 12.74 55.52 -12.32
N ASN A 350 13.45 55.20 -11.23
CA ASN A 350 13.99 56.18 -10.28
C ASN A 350 15.41 56.65 -10.63
N THR A 351 16.11 55.97 -11.55
CA THR A 351 17.35 56.48 -12.12
C THR A 351 17.07 57.64 -13.07
N LYS A 352 17.44 58.87 -12.68
CA LYS A 352 17.42 60.03 -13.56
C LYS A 352 18.36 59.79 -14.73
N TYR A 353 17.85 59.92 -15.96
CA TYR A 353 18.64 59.90 -17.19
C TYR A 353 19.68 61.04 -17.13
N THR A 354 20.97 60.72 -17.05
CA THR A 354 22.04 61.68 -17.33
C THR A 354 22.16 61.85 -18.85
N PRO A 355 21.93 63.04 -19.42
CA PRO A 355 22.09 63.25 -20.86
C PRO A 355 23.55 63.03 -21.25
N VAL A 356 23.78 62.25 -22.30
CA VAL A 356 25.11 62.13 -22.92
C VAL A 356 25.47 63.49 -23.51
N GLN A 357 26.58 64.08 -23.06
CA GLN A 357 27.09 65.35 -23.58
C GLN A 357 27.44 65.20 -25.07
N PRO A 358 27.14 66.18 -25.94
CA PRO A 358 27.48 66.10 -27.36
C PRO A 358 28.99 66.07 -27.55
N ILE A 359 29.47 65.13 -28.37
CA ILE A 359 30.87 65.08 -28.80
C ILE A 359 31.12 66.30 -29.69
N GLN A 360 31.90 67.28 -29.20
CA GLN A 360 32.37 68.38 -30.04
C GLN A 360 33.55 67.90 -30.89
N PHE A 361 33.38 67.93 -32.20
CA PHE A 361 34.49 67.79 -33.14
C PHE A 361 35.20 69.14 -33.28
N SER A 362 36.48 69.20 -32.91
CA SER A 362 37.33 70.38 -33.12
C SER A 362 37.69 70.53 -34.60
N LYS A 363 37.63 71.76 -35.12
CA LYS A 363 38.40 72.18 -36.30
C LYS A 363 39.47 73.16 -35.87
#